data_AF-A0A098GIR7-F1
#
_entry.id   AF-A0A098GIR7-F1
#
_cell.length_a   1.000
_cell.length_b   1.000
_cell.length_c   1.000
_cell.angle_alpha   90.00
_cell.angle_beta   90.00
_cell.angle_gamma   90.00
#
_symmetry.space_group_name_H-M   'P 1'
#
loop_
_entity.id
_entity.type
_entity.pdbx_description
1 polymer ?
#
loop_
_entity_poly.entity_id
_entity_poly.type
_entity_poly.pdbx_seq_one_letter_code
_entity_poly.pdbx_strand_id
1 'polypeptide(L)'
;MDNMLTVALVVLISSIVVFFSKEFGDLFKKLFAIPGMKLFLPLIFATGLVAYYESWVYLGLTKFQDVLLGLVEKLASWMPFRKGASDAVKILALMVFSFLPVMAIDFWIKKKKSYDSFRYAGLTITIVWLFLAVLLTINYRY
;
A
#
# COMPACT_ATOMS: atom_id res chain seq x y z
N MET A 1 28.25 2.37 1.04
CA MET A 1 28.36 2.69 2.49
C MET A 1 27.07 3.30 3.04
N ASP A 2 26.07 3.56 2.20
CA ASP A 2 24.85 4.32 2.55
C ASP A 2 23.79 3.51 3.32
N ASN A 3 23.78 2.18 3.15
CA ASN A 3 22.79 1.31 3.82
C ASN A 3 23.03 1.20 5.34
N MET A 4 24.28 1.15 5.80
CA MET A 4 24.58 1.04 7.24
C MET A 4 24.24 2.33 7.99
N LEU A 5 24.52 3.50 7.41
CA LEU A 5 24.19 4.79 8.00
C LEU A 5 22.67 4.98 8.07
N THR A 6 21.95 4.60 7.01
CA THR A 6 20.48 4.64 6.99
C THR A 6 19.88 3.75 8.06
N VAL A 7 20.36 2.51 8.20
CA VAL A 7 19.87 1.59 9.23
C VAL A 7 20.19 2.11 10.63
N ALA A 8 21.39 2.63 10.87
CA ALA A 8 21.77 3.21 12.16
C ALA A 8 20.90 4.42 12.52
N LEU A 9 20.61 5.30 11.57
CA LEU A 9 19.74 6.45 11.76
C LEU A 9 18.30 6.00 12.10
N VAL A 10 17.78 5.01 11.38
CA VAL A 10 16.44 4.46 11.62
C VAL A 10 16.34 3.82 13.01
N VAL A 11 17.36 3.07 13.43
CA VAL A 11 17.41 2.46 14.77
C VAL A 11 17.49 3.54 15.85
N LEU A 12 18.31 4.57 15.64
CA LEU A 12 18.46 5.69 16.57
C LEU A 12 17.15 6.48 16.72
N ILE A 13 16.50 6.83 15.61
CA ILE A 13 15.20 7.52 15.62
C ILE A 13 14.14 6.65 16.28
N SER A 14 14.07 5.36 15.94
CA SER A 14 13.10 4.43 16.54
C SER A 14 13.31 4.28 18.04
N SER A 15 14.56 4.21 18.49
CA SER A 15 14.90 4.16 19.92
C SER A 15 14.45 5.42 20.66
N ILE A 16 14.72 6.61 20.10
CA ILE A 16 14.27 7.88 20.67
C ILE A 16 12.74 7.92 20.78
N VAL A 17 12.01 7.56 19.72
CA VAL A 17 10.54 7.55 19.73
C VAL A 17 9.97 6.60 20.79
N VAL A 18 10.57 5.41 20.96
CA VAL A 18 10.13 4.43 21.94
C VAL A 18 10.42 4.89 23.37
N PHE A 19 11.64 5.37 23.64
CA PHE A 19 12.04 5.86 24.95
C PHE A 19 11.21 7.06 25.41
N PHE A 20 10.94 8.00 24.50
CA PHE A 20 10.18 9.21 24.78
C PHE A 20 8.69 9.10 24.44
N SER A 21 8.18 7.89 24.25
CA SER A 21 6.79 7.66 23.82
C SER A 21 5.74 8.31 24.74
N LYS A 22 6.02 8.33 26.05
CA LYS A 22 5.17 9.01 27.03
C LYS A 22 5.24 10.53 26.90
N GLU A 23 6.43 11.12 26.81
CA GLU A 23 6.55 12.58 26.62
C GLU A 23 5.92 13.02 25.29
N PHE A 24 6.12 12.27 24.20
CA PHE A 24 5.45 12.55 22.93
C PHE A 24 3.94 12.47 23.07
N GLY A 25 3.40 11.44 23.73
CA GLY A 25 1.97 11.30 23.97
C GLY A 25 1.36 12.48 24.74
N ASP A 26 2.04 12.95 25.78
CA ASP A 26 1.58 14.09 26.58
C ASP A 26 1.77 15.43 25.86
N LEU A 27 2.81 15.58 25.03
CA LEU A 27 2.96 16.70 24.11
C LEU A 27 1.83 16.75 23.09
N PHE A 28 1.48 15.61 22.47
CA PHE A 28 0.34 15.53 21.55
C PHE A 28 -0.96 15.88 22.27
N LYS A 29 -1.24 15.33 23.45
CA LYS A 29 -2.43 15.72 24.23
C LYS A 29 -2.47 17.23 24.50
N LYS A 30 -1.34 17.83 24.88
CA LYS A 30 -1.24 19.27 25.13
C LYS A 30 -1.46 20.10 23.87
N LEU A 31 -0.96 19.64 22.72
CA LEU A 31 -1.23 20.23 21.42
C LEU A 31 -2.74 20.13 21.11
N PHE A 32 -3.32 18.94 21.19
CA PHE A 32 -4.75 18.71 20.91
C PHE A 32 -5.71 19.41 21.88
N ALA A 33 -5.26 19.75 23.10
CA ALA A 33 -6.03 20.48 24.08
C ALA A 33 -6.14 21.99 23.82
N ILE A 34 -5.34 22.54 22.91
CA ILE A 34 -5.40 23.97 22.58
C ILE A 34 -6.72 24.27 21.85
N PRO A 35 -7.53 25.25 22.32
CA PRO A 35 -8.77 25.62 21.66
C PRO A 35 -8.48 26.13 20.24
N GLY A 36 -9.14 25.53 19.25
CA GLY A 36 -8.91 25.78 17.82
C GLY A 36 -8.14 24.68 17.09
N MET A 37 -7.37 23.84 17.79
CA MET A 37 -6.61 22.72 17.21
C MET A 37 -7.50 21.70 16.49
N LYS A 38 -8.76 21.55 16.93
CA LYS A 38 -9.78 20.70 16.27
C LYS A 38 -10.07 21.11 14.82
N LEU A 39 -9.82 22.36 14.45
CA LEU A 39 -10.04 22.89 13.10
C LEU A 39 -8.72 23.04 12.34
N PHE A 40 -7.65 23.49 13.03
CA PHE A 40 -6.33 23.61 12.42
C PHE A 40 -5.71 22.26 12.05
N LEU A 41 -5.88 21.22 12.86
CA LEU A 41 -5.32 19.92 12.56
C LEU A 41 -5.88 19.30 11.27
N PRO A 42 -7.20 19.18 11.07
CA PRO A 42 -7.73 18.70 9.80
C PRO A 42 -7.41 19.64 8.64
N LEU A 43 -7.30 20.96 8.88
CA LEU A 43 -6.94 21.91 7.84
C LEU A 43 -5.48 21.77 7.39
N ILE A 44 -4.54 21.62 8.33
CA ILE A 44 -3.11 21.35 8.04
C ILE A 44 -2.97 19.99 7.37
N PHE A 45 -3.71 18.98 7.82
CA PHE A 45 -3.70 17.66 7.22
C PHE A 45 -4.23 17.68 5.79
N ALA A 46 -5.36 18.35 5.55
CA ALA A 46 -5.94 18.52 4.22
C ALA A 46 -5.02 19.34 3.31
N THR A 47 -4.44 20.44 3.81
CA THR A 47 -3.54 21.30 3.04
C THR A 47 -2.24 20.56 2.69
N GLY A 48 -1.67 19.81 3.64
CA GLY A 48 -0.51 18.96 3.40
C GLY A 48 -0.82 17.82 2.43
N LEU A 49 -1.99 17.19 2.56
CA LEU A 49 -2.43 16.15 1.64
C LEU A 49 -2.57 16.69 0.22
N VAL A 50 -3.14 17.89 0.03
CA VAL A 50 -3.31 18.54 -1.27
C VAL A 50 -1.96 19.01 -1.83
N ALA A 51 -1.15 19.70 -1.03
CA ALA A 51 0.12 20.28 -1.47
C ALA A 51 1.15 19.21 -1.86
N TYR A 52 1.17 18.08 -1.14
CA TYR A 52 2.08 16.98 -1.43
C TYR A 52 1.39 15.80 -2.12
N TYR A 53 0.12 15.96 -2.53
CA TYR A 53 -0.70 14.88 -3.10
C TYR A 53 0.03 14.16 -4.23
N GLU A 54 0.53 14.93 -5.20
CA GLU A 54 1.19 14.38 -6.38
C GLU A 54 2.42 13.55 -6.01
N SER A 55 3.27 14.05 -5.12
CA SER A 55 4.46 13.34 -4.67
C SER A 55 4.11 12.08 -3.87
N TRP A 56 3.15 12.14 -2.95
CA TRP A 56 2.74 10.98 -2.15
C TRP A 56 2.05 9.92 -2.99
N VAL A 57 1.15 10.32 -3.91
CA VAL A 57 0.47 9.41 -4.82
C VAL A 57 1.47 8.77 -5.75
N TYR A 58 2.39 9.53 -6.34
CA TYR A 58 3.45 9.00 -7.19
C TYR A 58 4.34 7.99 -6.45
N LEU A 59 4.82 8.34 -5.26
CA LEU A 59 5.63 7.44 -4.43
C LEU A 59 4.84 6.18 -4.04
N GLY A 60 3.57 6.34 -3.67
CA GLY A 60 2.69 5.22 -3.34
C GLY A 60 2.47 4.29 -4.52
N LEU A 61 2.17 4.84 -5.70
CA LEU A 61 1.97 4.07 -6.94
C LEU A 61 3.25 3.34 -7.34
N THR A 62 4.39 4.03 -7.33
CA THR A 62 5.68 3.47 -7.71
C THR A 62 6.10 2.36 -6.75
N LYS A 63 5.97 2.58 -5.44
CA LYS A 63 6.29 1.54 -4.44
C LYS A 63 5.36 0.34 -4.55
N PHE A 64 4.07 0.57 -4.79
CA PHE A 64 3.11 -0.51 -4.97
C PHE A 64 3.45 -1.33 -6.24
N GLN A 65 3.81 -0.65 -7.32
CA GLN A 65 4.27 -1.29 -8.55
C GLN A 65 5.56 -2.08 -8.36
N ASP A 66 6.56 -1.52 -7.68
CA ASP A 66 7.83 -2.21 -7.36
C ASP A 66 7.59 -3.50 -6.58
N VAL A 67 6.70 -3.47 -5.58
CA VAL A 67 6.33 -4.66 -4.80
C VAL A 67 5.66 -5.70 -5.69
N LEU A 68 4.74 -5.27 -6.57
CA LEU A 68 4.06 -6.17 -7.49
C LEU A 68 5.03 -6.82 -8.48
N LEU A 69 5.91 -6.03 -9.11
CA LEU A 69 6.91 -6.52 -10.05
C LEU A 69 7.92 -7.44 -9.35
N GLY A 70 8.36 -7.11 -8.14
CA GLY A 70 9.23 -7.97 -7.35
C GLY A 70 8.59 -9.32 -7.01
N LEU A 71 7.28 -9.35 -6.73
CA LEU A 71 6.54 -10.59 -6.55
C LEU A 71 6.44 -11.41 -7.85
N VAL A 72 6.14 -10.75 -8.98
CA VAL A 72 6.10 -11.37 -10.31
C VAL A 72 7.46 -11.96 -10.68
N GLU A 73 8.56 -11.22 -10.50
CA GLU A 73 9.92 -11.70 -10.80
C GLU A 73 10.30 -12.89 -9.92
N LYS A 74 9.95 -12.85 -8.63
CA LYS A 74 10.16 -13.97 -7.71
C LYS A 74 9.39 -15.20 -8.15
N LEU A 75 8.11 -15.06 -8.54
CA LEU A 75 7.31 -16.16 -9.08
C LEU A 75 7.85 -16.67 -10.41
N ALA A 76 8.33 -15.77 -11.28
CA ALA A 76 8.93 -16.13 -12.57
C ALA A 76 10.24 -16.91 -12.39
N SER A 77 11.03 -16.59 -11.36
CA SER A 77 12.26 -17.34 -11.04
C SER A 77 12.01 -18.80 -10.64
N TRP A 78 10.80 -19.13 -10.21
CA TRP A 78 10.39 -20.50 -9.88
C TRP A 78 9.90 -21.27 -11.12
N MET A 79 9.67 -20.60 -12.26
CA MET A 79 9.27 -21.27 -13.48
C MET A 79 10.48 -21.84 -14.24
N PRO A 80 10.34 -23.04 -14.85
CA PRO A 80 11.42 -23.70 -15.57
C PRO A 80 11.69 -23.11 -16.99
N PHE A 81 10.84 -22.22 -17.49
CA PHE A 81 10.97 -21.63 -18.84
C PHE A 81 11.54 -20.21 -18.75
N ARG A 82 12.56 -19.88 -19.58
CA ARG A 82 13.24 -18.56 -19.53
C ARG A 82 12.71 -17.53 -20.52
N LYS A 83 12.15 -17.95 -21.67
CA LYS A 83 11.58 -17.05 -22.68
C LYS A 83 10.07 -16.93 -22.47
N GLY A 84 9.56 -15.70 -22.34
CA GLY A 84 8.12 -15.42 -22.17
C GLY A 84 7.56 -15.68 -20.77
N ALA A 85 8.35 -16.21 -19.84
CA ALA A 85 7.90 -16.46 -18.47
C ALA A 85 7.51 -15.17 -17.73
N SER A 86 8.20 -14.05 -17.97
CA SER A 86 7.82 -12.77 -17.37
C SER A 86 6.39 -12.37 -17.75
N ASP A 87 6.02 -12.48 -19.02
CA ASP A 87 4.70 -12.07 -19.49
C ASP A 87 3.61 -13.05 -19.06
N ALA A 88 3.89 -14.35 -19.12
CA ALA A 88 2.96 -15.38 -18.61
C ALA A 88 2.71 -15.22 -17.10
N VAL A 89 3.75 -14.93 -16.32
CA VAL A 89 3.62 -14.71 -14.86
C VAL A 89 2.90 -13.41 -14.57
N LYS A 90 3.11 -12.34 -15.35
CA LYS A 90 2.32 -11.10 -15.20
C LYS A 90 0.84 -11.37 -15.40
N ILE A 91 0.44 -12.13 -16.42
CA ILE A 91 -0.96 -12.47 -16.67
C ILE A 91 -1.54 -13.35 -15.56
N LEU A 92 -0.78 -14.35 -15.09
CA LEU A 92 -1.20 -15.20 -13.97
C LEU A 92 -1.32 -14.41 -12.67
N ALA A 93 -0.34 -13.54 -12.37
CA ALA A 93 -0.38 -12.66 -11.21
C ALA A 93 -1.57 -11.71 -11.30
N LEU A 94 -1.83 -11.11 -12.47
CA LEU A 94 -2.99 -10.26 -12.70
C LEU A 94 -4.28 -10.98 -12.34
N MET A 95 -4.43 -12.22 -12.80
CA MET A 95 -5.61 -13.04 -12.53
C MET A 95 -5.72 -13.34 -11.03
N VAL A 96 -4.68 -13.92 -10.42
CA VAL A 96 -4.68 -14.33 -9.01
C VAL A 96 -4.87 -13.15 -8.05
N PHE A 97 -4.12 -12.05 -8.25
CA PHE A 97 -4.22 -10.86 -7.41
C PHE A 97 -5.57 -10.14 -7.55
N SER A 98 -6.25 -10.27 -8.70
CA SER A 98 -7.58 -9.67 -8.87
C SER A 98 -8.68 -10.43 -8.12
N PHE A 99 -8.56 -11.76 -8.01
CA PHE A 99 -9.52 -12.57 -7.26
C PHE A 99 -9.27 -12.53 -5.75
N LEU A 100 -8.02 -12.31 -5.32
CA LEU A 100 -7.60 -12.31 -3.92
C LEU A 100 -8.41 -11.37 -2.99
N PRO A 101 -8.58 -10.07 -3.32
CA PRO A 101 -9.32 -9.16 -2.45
C PRO A 101 -10.81 -9.52 -2.38
N VAL A 102 -11.38 -10.01 -3.48
CA VAL A 102 -12.79 -10.38 -3.53
C VAL A 102 -13.06 -11.67 -2.76
N MET A 103 -12.16 -12.65 -2.85
CA MET A 103 -12.21 -13.85 -2.00
C MET A 103 -12.00 -13.52 -0.53
N ALA A 104 -11.08 -12.61 -0.19
CA ALA A 104 -10.85 -12.18 1.18
C ALA A 104 -12.09 -11.49 1.79
N ILE A 105 -12.74 -10.61 1.02
CA ILE A 105 -13.98 -9.93 1.42
C ILE A 105 -15.13 -10.92 1.54
N ASP A 106 -15.32 -11.81 0.56
CA ASP A 106 -16.37 -12.82 0.59
C ASP A 106 -16.20 -13.79 1.78
N PHE A 107 -14.97 -14.22 2.07
CA PHE A 107 -14.67 -15.02 3.26
C PHE A 107 -14.97 -14.26 4.56
N TRP A 108 -14.61 -12.98 4.64
CA TRP A 108 -14.92 -12.14 5.80
C TRP A 108 -16.42 -11.95 6.01
N ILE A 109 -17.19 -11.71 4.94
CA ILE A 109 -18.65 -11.54 5.00
C ILE A 109 -19.33 -12.85 5.41
N LYS A 110 -18.92 -13.97 4.81
CA LYS A 110 -19.39 -15.31 5.20
C LYS A 110 -19.09 -15.62 6.67
N LYS A 111 -17.89 -15.26 7.16
CA LYS A 111 -17.51 -15.42 8.57
C LYS A 111 -18.32 -14.53 9.51
N LYS A 112 -18.73 -13.33 9.07
CA LYS A 112 -19.52 -12.36 9.85
C LYS A 112 -21.04 -12.56 9.78
N LYS A 113 -21.52 -13.72 9.31
CA LYS A 113 -22.92 -14.19 9.46
C LYS A 113 -23.94 -13.60 8.45
N SER A 114 -23.50 -13.17 7.27
CA SER A 114 -24.42 -12.87 6.16
C SER A 114 -24.24 -13.93 5.07
N TYR A 115 -25.31 -14.70 4.78
CA TYR A 115 -25.34 -15.73 3.75
C TYR A 115 -25.55 -15.15 2.34
N ASP A 116 -25.63 -13.82 2.22
CA ASP A 116 -25.69 -13.15 0.94
C ASP A 116 -24.29 -13.04 0.35
N SER A 117 -24.11 -13.67 -0.81
CA SER A 117 -22.92 -13.49 -1.63
C SER A 117 -22.75 -12.00 -1.97
N PHE A 118 -21.51 -11.51 -1.97
CA PHE A 118 -21.21 -10.12 -2.24
C PHE A 118 -21.77 -9.69 -3.62
N ARG A 119 -22.87 -8.92 -3.60
CA ARG A 119 -23.68 -8.57 -4.79
C ARG A 119 -22.91 -7.85 -5.90
N TYR A 120 -21.78 -7.24 -5.56
CA TYR A 120 -20.92 -6.50 -6.49
C TYR A 120 -19.57 -7.18 -6.77
N ALA A 121 -19.44 -8.48 -6.51
CA ALA A 121 -18.17 -9.21 -6.66
C ALA A 121 -17.59 -9.10 -8.07
N GLY A 122 -18.42 -9.22 -9.11
CA GLY A 122 -17.95 -9.07 -10.49
C GLY A 122 -17.43 -7.67 -10.80
N LEU A 123 -18.10 -6.62 -10.29
CA LEU A 123 -17.68 -5.24 -10.50
C LEU A 123 -16.39 -4.92 -9.73
N THR A 124 -16.24 -5.40 -8.50
CA THR A 124 -14.99 -5.19 -7.75
C THR A 124 -13.83 -5.97 -8.35
N ILE A 125 -14.03 -7.20 -8.82
CA ILE A 125 -13.00 -7.95 -9.55
C ILE A 125 -12.57 -7.19 -10.80
N THR A 126 -13.51 -6.72 -11.63
CA THR A 126 -13.19 -6.03 -12.88
C THR A 126 -12.48 -4.70 -12.65
N ILE A 127 -12.91 -3.90 -11.65
CA ILE A 127 -12.24 -2.65 -11.28
C ILE A 127 -10.81 -2.92 -10.79
N VAL A 128 -10.63 -3.89 -9.90
CA VAL A 128 -9.32 -4.26 -9.36
C VAL A 128 -8.42 -4.81 -10.47
N TRP A 129 -8.97 -5.64 -11.35
CA TRP A 129 -8.25 -6.20 -12.50
C TRP A 129 -7.80 -5.11 -13.45
N LEU A 130 -8.67 -4.15 -13.78
CA LEU A 130 -8.35 -3.04 -14.67
C LEU A 130 -7.28 -2.13 -14.04
N PHE A 131 -7.39 -1.84 -12.75
CA PHE A 131 -6.38 -1.10 -12.01
C PHE A 131 -5.01 -1.78 -12.02
N LEU A 132 -4.96 -3.08 -11.71
CA LEU A 132 -3.73 -3.87 -11.74
C LEU A 132 -3.16 -3.99 -13.17
N ALA A 133 -4.01 -4.09 -14.19
CA ALA A 133 -3.61 -4.24 -15.57
C ALA A 133 -2.90 -2.97 -16.06
N VAL A 134 -3.47 -1.81 -15.75
CA VAL A 134 -2.86 -0.51 -16.02
C VAL A 134 -1.51 -0.39 -15.30
N LEU A 135 -1.47 -0.74 -14.01
CA LEU A 135 -0.26 -0.64 -13.20
C LEU A 135 0.88 -1.56 -13.67
N LEU A 136 0.57 -2.78 -14.12
CA LEU A 136 1.55 -3.75 -14.63
C LEU A 136 1.98 -3.45 -16.08
N THR A 137 1.12 -2.77 -16.85
CA THR A 137 1.40 -2.41 -18.25
C THR A 137 2.23 -1.14 -18.35
N ILE A 138 1.95 -0.13 -17.51
CA ILE A 138 2.71 1.12 -17.49
C ILE A 138 4.11 0.81 -16.96
N ASN A 139 5.10 0.82 -17.84
CA ASN A 139 6.50 0.73 -17.43
C ASN A 139 7.04 2.14 -17.19
N TYR A 140 7.03 2.57 -15.92
CA TYR A 140 7.52 3.90 -15.52
C TYR A 140 9.06 4.06 -15.60
N ARG A 141 9.79 3.00 -16.00
CA ARG A 141 11.27 3.01 -16.11
C ARG A 141 11.81 3.51 -17.46
N TYR A 142 11.07 4.36 -18.18
CA TYR A 142 11.57 5.11 -19.34
C TYR A 142 11.37 6.61 -19.14
#